data_AF-A0AAX2R2B8-F1
#
_entry.id   AF-A0AAX2R2B8-F1
#
_cell.length_a   1.000
_cell.length_b   1.000
_cell.length_c   1.000
_cell.angle_alpha   90.00
_cell.angle_beta   90.00
_cell.angle_gamma   90.00
#
_symmetry.space_group_name_H-M   'P 1'
#
loop_
_entity.id
_entity.type
_entity.pdbx_description
1 polymer ?
#
loop_
_entity_poly.entity_id
_entity_poly.type
_entity_poly.pdbx_seq_one_letter_code
_entity_poly.pdbx_strand_id
1 'polypeptide(L)'
;MSKYLIAILLSAWSISLRAQVAEKLQQLGMENIQTVTEVNGNTTIAFEDNVYRGTYRGIGKAIEAAMEGMYGGNLQMVVLEHSIPQLCITLSDKVITEYKEKQITIGEVYRQMGISYDTDEAMEVLKKTHRTLNSSAGKVDIVVYPEVKLENSSFDRLYTYYVNLAPAVEMALWKGAELTAQVVFPVATNLKGQYKKIRPGVIALSQEFCFGKGFLGRVTAGNFTNNRMGAQAEMKYRTANGRLELGAVAGATVQSVLTDDEGWYISRKLRMNAALKASVYEPRFNLQFDLQAARYLYGDYGVRGDCTRHFGEYTIGVYGMYTDGEINGGFHFAIPLPGKKWSRNRGVRVRQADYFAMEYSMESWGRYADEKMGETYRTRPDENRSNRFFQPEYIRYFLIKEANK
;
A
#
# COMPACT_ATOMS: atom_id res chain seq x y z
N MET A 1 41.97 -6.45 36.75
CA MET A 1 41.97 -6.67 35.29
C MET A 1 40.81 -7.52 34.74
N SER A 2 39.93 -8.11 35.58
CA SER A 2 38.87 -9.04 35.11
C SER A 2 37.54 -8.35 34.71
N LYS A 3 37.13 -7.25 35.35
CA LYS A 3 35.82 -6.60 35.08
C LYS A 3 35.71 -5.89 33.72
N TYR A 4 36.81 -5.31 33.22
CA TYR A 4 36.82 -4.61 31.93
C TYR A 4 36.81 -5.57 30.72
N LEU A 5 37.45 -6.74 30.85
CA LEU A 5 37.45 -7.76 29.80
C LEU A 5 36.06 -8.40 29.62
N ILE A 6 35.33 -8.62 30.72
CA ILE A 6 33.95 -9.14 30.68
C ILE A 6 33.00 -8.12 30.03
N ALA A 7 33.16 -6.83 30.33
CA ALA A 7 32.35 -5.77 29.72
C ALA A 7 32.61 -5.62 28.20
N ILE A 8 33.86 -5.79 27.76
CA ILE A 8 34.24 -5.76 26.33
C ILE A 8 33.74 -7.01 25.60
N LEU A 9 33.76 -8.18 26.24
CA LEU A 9 33.21 -9.41 25.66
C LEU A 9 31.68 -9.36 25.54
N LEU A 10 30.97 -8.84 26.55
CA LEU A 10 29.51 -8.68 26.51
C LEU A 10 29.06 -7.62 25.47
N SER A 11 29.84 -6.54 25.31
CA SER A 11 29.57 -5.55 24.26
C SER A 11 29.85 -6.11 22.85
N ALA A 12 30.92 -6.89 22.67
CA ALA A 12 31.22 -7.54 21.40
C ALA A 12 30.16 -8.60 21.00
N TRP A 13 29.65 -9.38 21.96
CA TRP A 13 28.59 -10.35 21.73
C TRP A 13 27.25 -9.70 21.36
N SER A 14 26.89 -8.60 22.03
CA SER A 14 25.67 -7.84 21.69
C SER A 14 25.77 -7.09 20.35
N ILE A 15 26.97 -6.67 19.94
CA ILE A 15 27.24 -6.12 18.59
C ILE A 15 27.14 -7.23 17.52
N SER A 16 27.65 -8.43 17.80
CA SER A 16 27.57 -9.61 16.92
C SER A 16 26.12 -10.07 16.68
N LEU A 17 25.29 -10.07 17.71
CA LEU A 17 23.87 -10.45 17.62
C LEU A 17 23.05 -9.44 16.81
N ARG A 18 23.24 -8.14 17.07
CA ARG A 18 22.56 -7.06 16.33
C ARG A 18 22.86 -7.10 14.83
N ALA A 19 24.06 -7.54 14.46
CA ALA A 19 24.48 -7.62 13.07
C ALA A 19 23.73 -8.73 12.31
N GLN A 20 23.45 -9.88 12.94
CA GLN A 20 23.04 -11.07 12.18
C GLN A 20 21.59 -11.04 11.67
N VAL A 21 20.63 -10.58 12.48
CA VAL A 21 19.22 -10.43 12.05
C VAL A 21 19.12 -9.37 10.94
N ALA A 22 19.75 -8.21 11.16
CA ALA A 22 19.74 -7.12 10.20
C ALA A 22 20.44 -7.50 8.89
N GLU A 23 21.55 -8.24 8.96
CA GLU A 23 22.26 -8.75 7.78
C GLU A 23 21.40 -9.73 6.98
N LYS A 24 20.72 -10.67 7.63
CA LYS A 24 19.80 -11.60 6.93
C LYS A 24 18.67 -10.86 6.23
N LEU A 25 18.05 -9.86 6.88
CA LEU A 25 17.02 -9.04 6.22
C LEU A 25 17.59 -8.21 5.06
N GLN A 26 18.81 -7.68 5.21
CA GLN A 26 19.48 -6.95 4.14
C GLN A 26 19.83 -7.87 2.94
N GLN A 27 20.22 -9.12 3.19
CA GLN A 27 20.44 -10.13 2.15
C GLN A 27 19.15 -10.49 1.38
N LEU A 28 17.99 -10.43 2.04
CA LEU A 28 16.69 -10.53 1.36
C LEU A 28 16.36 -9.30 0.51
N GLY A 29 17.08 -8.20 0.70
CA GLY A 29 16.88 -6.91 0.03
C GLY A 29 15.94 -5.97 0.77
N MET A 30 15.55 -6.27 2.02
CA MET A 30 14.68 -5.42 2.82
C MET A 30 15.35 -4.07 3.10
N GLU A 31 14.55 -3.03 3.20
CA GLU A 31 15.00 -1.64 3.34
C GLU A 31 14.58 -1.06 4.69
N ASN A 32 15.11 0.12 5.02
CA ASN A 32 14.79 0.84 6.26
C ASN A 32 14.93 -0.02 7.54
N ILE A 33 15.96 -0.86 7.58
CA ILE A 33 16.14 -1.84 8.66
C ILE A 33 16.67 -1.12 9.91
N GLN A 34 15.97 -1.30 11.03
CA GLN A 34 16.39 -0.82 12.35
C GLN A 34 16.29 -1.96 13.35
N THR A 35 17.29 -2.17 14.20
CA THR A 35 17.31 -3.32 15.12
C THR A 35 17.82 -2.92 16.49
N VAL A 36 17.07 -3.31 17.53
CA VAL A 36 17.44 -3.19 18.94
C VAL A 36 17.34 -4.58 19.56
N THR A 37 18.45 -5.05 20.13
CA THR A 37 18.46 -6.22 21.01
C THR A 37 18.69 -5.73 22.44
N GLU A 38 17.75 -6.04 23.32
CA GLU A 38 17.76 -5.72 24.75
C GLU A 38 18.61 -6.73 25.53
N VAL A 39 19.02 -6.37 26.75
CA VAL A 39 19.88 -7.21 27.61
C VAL A 39 19.21 -8.52 28.01
N ASN A 40 17.87 -8.54 28.06
CA ASN A 40 17.04 -9.72 28.33
C ASN A 40 16.92 -10.67 27.11
N GLY A 41 17.56 -10.37 25.98
CA GLY A 41 17.51 -11.16 24.74
C GLY A 41 16.39 -10.75 23.77
N ASN A 42 15.43 -9.92 24.18
CA ASN A 42 14.35 -9.48 23.29
C ASN A 42 14.90 -8.68 22.11
N THR A 43 14.40 -8.98 20.92
CA THR A 43 14.80 -8.30 19.69
C THR A 43 13.61 -7.59 19.08
N THR A 44 13.74 -6.27 18.91
CA THR A 44 12.80 -5.43 18.18
C THR A 44 13.44 -4.99 16.88
N ILE A 45 12.76 -5.21 15.77
CA ILE A 45 13.22 -4.86 14.42
C ILE A 45 12.14 -4.10 13.66
N ALA A 46 12.54 -3.14 12.84
CA ALA A 46 11.69 -2.60 11.78
C ALA A 46 12.32 -2.87 10.42
N PHE A 47 11.49 -3.06 9.40
CA PHE A 47 11.91 -3.29 8.03
C PHE A 47 10.81 -2.88 7.04
N GLU A 48 11.21 -2.55 5.81
CA GLU A 48 10.34 -2.24 4.69
C GLU A 48 10.54 -3.29 3.60
N ASP A 49 9.45 -3.94 3.18
CA ASP A 49 9.45 -4.87 2.06
C ASP A 49 9.09 -4.14 0.77
N ASN A 50 10.12 -3.70 0.06
CA ASN A 50 9.98 -3.20 -1.30
C ASN A 50 10.24 -4.27 -2.36
N VAL A 51 10.67 -5.48 -1.99
CA VAL A 51 11.28 -6.46 -2.90
C VAL A 51 10.27 -7.49 -3.40
N TYR A 52 9.41 -7.98 -2.52
CA TYR A 52 8.45 -9.03 -2.83
C TYR A 52 7.10 -8.41 -3.15
N ARG A 53 6.44 -8.95 -4.18
CA ARG A 53 5.05 -8.60 -4.43
C ARG A 53 4.16 -9.28 -3.39
N GLY A 54 3.17 -8.53 -2.91
CA GLY A 54 2.15 -9.01 -1.99
C GLY A 54 2.61 -8.94 -0.55
N THR A 55 1.78 -8.33 0.31
CA THR A 55 2.15 -7.97 1.69
C THR A 55 2.58 -9.16 2.53
N TYR A 56 1.86 -10.28 2.44
CA TYR A 56 2.14 -11.44 3.29
C TYR A 56 3.45 -12.16 2.91
N ARG A 57 3.92 -12.08 1.66
CA ARG A 57 5.04 -12.88 1.16
C ARG A 57 6.38 -12.43 1.74
N GLY A 58 6.69 -11.14 1.63
CA GLY A 58 7.93 -10.63 2.20
C GLY A 58 7.90 -10.60 3.72
N ILE A 59 6.74 -10.43 4.34
CA ILE A 59 6.56 -10.63 5.79
C ILE A 59 6.96 -12.05 6.19
N GLY A 60 6.46 -13.08 5.50
CA GLY A 60 6.83 -14.48 5.77
C GLY A 60 8.33 -14.72 5.66
N LYS A 61 8.95 -14.20 4.60
CA LYS A 61 10.41 -14.28 4.40
C LYS A 61 11.20 -13.53 5.48
N ALA A 62 10.72 -12.37 5.91
CA ALA A 62 11.34 -11.61 6.99
C ALA A 62 11.26 -12.35 8.32
N ILE A 63 10.11 -12.96 8.65
CA ILE A 63 9.92 -13.74 9.89
C ILE A 63 10.89 -14.93 9.92
N GLU A 64 10.95 -15.73 8.86
CA GLU A 64 11.88 -16.86 8.75
C GLU A 64 13.34 -16.42 8.96
N ALA A 65 13.76 -15.39 8.21
CA ALA A 65 15.12 -14.86 8.29
C ALA A 65 15.45 -14.26 9.66
N ALA A 66 14.48 -13.59 10.30
CA ALA A 66 14.68 -13.02 11.62
C ALA A 66 14.84 -14.10 12.69
N MET A 67 13.99 -15.13 12.68
CA MET A 67 14.11 -16.26 13.60
C MET A 67 15.46 -16.96 13.46
N GLU A 68 15.92 -17.22 12.22
CA GLU A 68 17.24 -17.82 11.97
C GLU A 68 18.42 -16.95 12.44
N GLY A 69 18.27 -15.63 12.46
CA GLY A 69 19.30 -14.69 12.88
C GLY A 69 19.36 -14.44 14.38
N MET A 70 18.34 -14.87 15.13
CA MET A 70 18.26 -14.67 16.59
C MET A 70 18.93 -15.82 17.36
N TYR A 71 19.31 -15.58 18.61
CA TYR A 71 19.80 -16.62 19.52
C TYR A 71 18.85 -16.95 20.67
N GLY A 72 17.93 -16.05 21.01
CA GLY A 72 16.90 -16.26 22.04
C GLY A 72 16.10 -14.97 22.29
N GLY A 73 15.11 -15.04 23.15
CA GLY A 73 14.22 -13.93 23.53
C GLY A 73 13.03 -13.76 22.59
N ASN A 74 12.11 -12.87 22.98
CA ASN A 74 10.94 -12.55 22.16
C ASN A 74 11.36 -11.72 20.93
N LEU A 75 10.60 -11.85 19.85
CA LEU A 75 10.77 -11.06 18.63
C LEU A 75 9.57 -10.13 18.43
N GLN A 76 9.85 -8.85 18.20
CA GLN A 76 8.89 -7.86 17.72
C GLN A 76 9.36 -7.31 16.37
N MET A 77 8.51 -7.36 15.35
CA MET A 77 8.82 -6.88 14.01
C MET A 77 7.81 -5.84 13.56
N VAL A 78 8.28 -4.64 13.21
CA VAL A 78 7.45 -3.58 12.64
C VAL A 78 7.64 -3.55 11.13
N VAL A 79 6.55 -3.76 10.40
CA VAL A 79 6.50 -3.61 8.95
C VAL A 79 6.30 -2.13 8.62
N LEU A 80 7.19 -1.57 7.82
CA LEU A 80 7.17 -0.19 7.36
C LEU A 80 6.68 -0.11 5.91
N GLU A 81 6.08 1.02 5.56
CA GLU A 81 5.81 1.48 4.20
C GLU A 81 6.27 2.94 4.11
N HIS A 82 7.21 3.26 3.22
CA HIS A 82 7.86 4.59 3.17
C HIS A 82 8.38 5.08 4.53
N SER A 83 8.96 4.19 5.33
CA SER A 83 9.38 4.42 6.72
C SER A 83 8.26 4.81 7.70
N ILE A 84 7.00 4.60 7.34
CA ILE A 84 5.83 4.75 8.23
C ILE A 84 5.42 3.37 8.75
N PRO A 85 5.27 3.18 10.06
CA PRO A 85 4.88 1.90 10.63
C PRO A 85 3.45 1.55 10.22
N GLN A 86 3.29 0.34 9.67
CA GLN A 86 2.00 -0.17 9.22
C GLN A 86 1.45 -1.24 10.15
N LEU A 87 2.29 -2.13 10.68
CA LEU A 87 1.83 -3.30 11.42
C LEU A 87 2.96 -3.89 12.27
N CYS A 88 2.64 -4.38 13.46
CA CYS A 88 3.57 -5.02 14.40
C CYS A 88 3.26 -6.52 14.50
N ILE A 89 4.31 -7.34 14.45
CA ILE A 89 4.26 -8.80 14.56
C ILE A 89 5.05 -9.20 15.79
N THR A 90 4.47 -10.08 16.62
CA THR A 90 5.11 -10.55 17.85
C THR A 90 5.21 -12.07 17.88
N LEU A 91 6.37 -12.56 18.30
CA LEU A 91 6.66 -13.98 18.49
C LEU A 91 7.33 -14.17 19.84
N SER A 92 6.86 -15.17 20.60
CA SER A 92 7.45 -15.50 21.89
C SER A 92 8.72 -16.34 21.72
N ASP A 93 9.63 -16.22 22.67
CA ASP A 93 10.84 -17.04 22.74
C ASP A 93 10.53 -18.54 22.67
N LYS A 94 9.45 -18.98 23.33
CA LYS A 94 8.97 -20.36 23.29
C LYS A 94 8.72 -20.83 21.85
N VAL A 95 7.95 -20.06 21.08
CA VAL A 95 7.60 -20.41 19.69
C VAL A 95 8.84 -20.44 18.80
N ILE A 96 9.76 -19.48 18.98
CA ILE A 96 11.00 -19.41 18.20
C ILE A 96 11.90 -20.61 18.50
N THR A 97 12.03 -20.97 19.78
CA THR A 97 12.83 -22.12 20.23
C THR A 97 12.25 -23.43 19.72
N GLU A 98 10.95 -23.67 19.89
CA GLU A 98 10.27 -24.87 19.37
C GLU A 98 10.43 -25.00 17.85
N TYR A 99 10.40 -23.89 17.10
CA TYR A 99 10.62 -23.89 15.65
C TYR A 99 12.07 -24.27 15.30
N LYS A 100 13.06 -23.70 15.99
CA LYS A 100 14.49 -24.00 15.76
C LYS A 100 14.85 -25.44 16.10
N GLU A 101 14.23 -25.98 17.14
CA GLU A 101 14.35 -27.38 17.57
C GLU A 101 13.52 -28.33 16.71
N LYS A 102 12.85 -27.83 15.66
CA LYS A 102 12.01 -28.57 14.71
C LYS A 102 10.86 -29.32 15.38
N GLN A 103 10.39 -28.83 16.53
CA GLN A 103 9.21 -29.36 17.23
C GLN A 103 7.91 -28.88 16.59
N ILE A 104 7.92 -27.67 16.03
CA ILE A 104 6.79 -27.09 15.32
C ILE A 104 7.17 -26.70 13.89
N THR A 105 6.17 -26.70 13.02
CA THR A 105 6.27 -26.25 11.63
C THR A 105 6.18 -24.73 11.52
N ILE A 106 6.63 -24.16 10.38
CA ILE A 106 6.47 -22.72 10.12
C ILE A 106 4.98 -22.30 10.10
N GLY A 107 4.08 -23.19 9.66
CA GLY A 107 2.63 -22.96 9.73
C GLY A 107 2.11 -22.81 11.16
N GLU A 108 2.68 -23.52 12.12
CA GLU A 108 2.34 -23.39 13.55
C GLU A 108 2.90 -22.10 14.16
N VAL A 109 4.09 -21.67 13.75
CA VAL A 109 4.62 -20.34 14.10
C VAL A 109 3.62 -19.25 13.67
N TYR A 110 3.13 -19.31 12.43
CA TYR A 110 2.15 -18.35 11.92
C TYR A 110 0.81 -18.39 12.64
N ARG A 111 0.39 -19.55 13.16
CA ARG A 111 -0.83 -19.65 13.99
C ARG A 111 -0.66 -18.97 15.35
N GLN A 112 0.53 -19.04 15.91
CA GLN A 112 0.82 -18.54 17.26
C GLN A 112 1.31 -17.08 17.28
N MET A 113 1.69 -16.50 16.14
CA MET A 113 2.15 -15.11 16.08
C MET A 113 1.06 -14.10 16.42
N GLY A 114 1.42 -13.09 17.19
CA GLY A 114 0.61 -11.88 17.36
C GLY A 114 0.77 -10.97 16.15
N ILE A 115 -0.32 -10.36 15.69
CA ILE A 115 -0.29 -9.32 14.66
C ILE A 115 -1.24 -8.20 15.09
N SER A 116 -0.77 -6.95 15.07
CA SER A 116 -1.52 -5.78 15.50
C SER A 116 -1.18 -4.55 14.68
N TYR A 117 -2.13 -3.63 14.50
CA TYR A 117 -1.85 -2.28 14.02
C TYR A 117 -1.22 -1.37 15.08
N ASP A 118 -1.21 -1.79 16.34
CA ASP A 118 -0.50 -1.07 17.40
C ASP A 118 1.01 -1.32 17.26
N THR A 119 1.73 -0.25 16.93
CA THR A 119 3.19 -0.26 16.74
C THR A 119 3.92 0.60 17.76
N ASP A 120 3.19 1.25 18.68
CA ASP A 120 3.71 2.40 19.44
C ASP A 120 4.86 1.98 20.36
N GLU A 121 4.67 0.89 21.13
CA GLU A 121 5.69 0.36 22.03
C GLU A 121 6.97 -0.06 21.29
N ALA A 122 6.82 -0.83 20.20
CA ALA A 122 7.94 -1.28 19.39
C ALA A 122 8.71 -0.10 18.77
N MET A 123 7.99 0.93 18.30
CA MET A 123 8.59 2.12 17.73
C MET A 123 9.32 2.97 18.79
N GLU A 124 8.83 3.05 20.03
CA GLU A 124 9.56 3.71 21.13
C GLU A 124 10.88 3.00 21.45
N VAL A 125 10.90 1.66 21.42
CA VAL A 125 12.15 0.90 21.58
C VAL A 125 13.13 1.22 20.44
N LEU A 126 12.64 1.26 19.20
CA LEU A 126 13.47 1.50 18.01
C LEU A 126 14.05 2.91 17.94
N LYS A 127 13.40 3.93 18.54
CA LYS A 127 13.94 5.30 18.63
C LYS A 127 15.30 5.38 19.33
N LYS A 128 15.63 4.39 20.20
CA LYS A 128 16.95 4.29 20.86
C LYS A 128 18.08 4.03 19.86
N THR A 129 17.76 3.61 18.63
CA THR A 129 18.73 3.36 17.56
C THR A 129 18.85 4.55 16.63
N HIS A 130 20.07 5.02 16.42
CA HIS A 130 20.36 6.13 15.50
C HIS A 130 20.76 5.70 14.09
N ARG A 131 20.82 4.38 13.82
CA ARG A 131 21.29 3.84 12.54
C ARG A 131 20.18 3.07 11.82
N THR A 132 19.84 3.54 10.63
CA THR A 132 18.99 2.82 9.67
C THR A 132 19.89 2.17 8.62
N LEU A 133 19.71 0.86 8.39
CA LEU A 133 20.43 0.11 7.38
C LEU A 133 19.61 0.03 6.10
N ASN A 134 20.29 0.07 4.95
CA ASN A 134 19.69 -0.02 3.62
C ASN A 134 18.49 0.92 3.40
N SER A 135 18.65 2.21 3.73
CA SER A 135 17.60 3.25 3.59
C SER A 135 16.93 3.23 2.21
N SER A 136 15.61 3.41 2.15
CA SER A 136 14.87 3.54 0.88
C SER A 136 14.91 4.97 0.30
N ALA A 137 15.30 5.96 1.11
CA ALA A 137 15.37 7.36 0.69
C ALA A 137 16.31 7.57 -0.51
N GLY A 138 15.82 8.27 -1.53
CA GLY A 138 16.53 8.57 -2.78
C GLY A 138 16.63 7.39 -3.76
N LYS A 139 16.09 6.21 -3.41
CA LYS A 139 16.03 5.08 -4.32
C LYS A 139 14.83 5.21 -5.27
N VAL A 140 15.04 4.77 -6.51
CA VAL A 140 14.13 5.03 -7.62
C VAL A 140 13.57 3.71 -8.16
N ASP A 141 12.25 3.66 -8.29
CA ASP A 141 11.52 2.66 -9.04
C ASP A 141 11.00 3.26 -10.35
N ILE A 142 11.33 2.63 -11.46
CA ILE A 142 10.74 2.90 -12.77
C ILE A 142 9.70 1.82 -13.01
N VAL A 143 8.42 2.18 -12.90
CA VAL A 143 7.28 1.26 -12.91
C VAL A 143 6.46 1.46 -14.16
N VAL A 144 6.22 0.40 -14.94
CA VAL A 144 5.36 0.46 -16.12
C VAL A 144 3.94 0.05 -15.75
N TYR A 145 3.00 1.00 -15.81
CA TYR A 145 1.57 0.76 -15.54
C TYR A 145 0.79 0.52 -16.84
N PRO A 146 0.10 -0.63 -16.99
CA PRO A 146 -0.92 -0.78 -18.02
C PRO A 146 -2.22 -0.09 -17.57
N GLU A 147 -2.74 0.82 -18.39
CA GLU A 147 -4.04 1.46 -18.15
C GLU A 147 -5.04 1.04 -19.20
N VAL A 148 -6.18 0.50 -18.76
CA VAL A 148 -7.27 0.11 -19.66
C VAL A 148 -8.55 0.74 -19.14
N LYS A 149 -9.28 1.38 -20.04
CA LYS A 149 -10.64 1.86 -19.80
C LYS A 149 -11.56 1.30 -20.87
N LEU A 150 -12.69 0.77 -20.42
CA LEU A 150 -13.75 0.21 -21.23
C LEU A 150 -15.08 0.73 -20.67
N GLU A 151 -15.80 1.52 -21.46
CA GLU A 151 -17.11 2.06 -21.09
C GLU A 151 -18.12 1.79 -22.20
N ASN A 152 -19.33 1.39 -21.82
CA ASN A 152 -20.43 1.22 -22.77
C ASN A 152 -21.34 2.46 -22.73
N SER A 153 -20.86 3.61 -23.19
CA SER A 153 -21.53 4.92 -22.99
C SER A 153 -21.99 5.62 -24.28
N SER A 154 -21.97 4.95 -25.44
CA SER A 154 -22.30 5.57 -26.74
C SER A 154 -23.25 4.73 -27.58
N PHE A 155 -24.28 5.36 -28.18
CA PHE A 155 -25.34 4.63 -28.92
C PHE A 155 -24.82 4.11 -30.27
N ASP A 156 -23.75 4.75 -30.76
CA ASP A 156 -23.13 4.44 -32.05
C ASP A 156 -22.00 3.41 -31.94
N ARG A 157 -21.55 3.08 -30.72
CA ARG A 157 -20.40 2.19 -30.49
C ARG A 157 -20.62 1.31 -29.27
N LEU A 158 -20.44 0.00 -29.45
CA LEU A 158 -20.58 -0.99 -28.37
C LEU A 158 -19.70 -0.68 -27.15
N TYR A 159 -18.48 -0.17 -27.38
CA TYR A 159 -17.58 0.28 -26.31
C TYR A 159 -16.73 1.49 -26.72
N THR A 160 -16.60 2.44 -25.81
CA THR A 160 -15.58 3.48 -25.78
C THR A 160 -14.39 2.97 -25.00
N TYR A 161 -13.18 3.05 -25.56
CA TYR A 161 -12.00 2.46 -24.92
C TYR A 161 -10.71 3.24 -25.12
N TYR A 162 -9.79 3.06 -24.17
CA TYR A 162 -8.38 3.31 -24.35
C TYR A 162 -7.53 2.23 -23.68
N VAL A 163 -6.36 1.99 -24.26
CA VAL A 163 -5.27 1.21 -23.72
C VAL A 163 -4.05 2.11 -23.75
N ASN A 164 -3.47 2.38 -22.57
CA ASN A 164 -2.24 3.15 -22.44
C ASN A 164 -1.16 2.31 -21.74
N LEU A 165 0.09 2.67 -22.00
CA LEU A 165 1.23 2.32 -21.15
C LEU A 165 1.72 3.58 -20.46
N ALA A 166 1.79 3.55 -19.14
CA ALA A 166 2.07 4.71 -18.33
C ALA A 166 3.29 4.46 -17.43
N PRO A 167 4.52 4.52 -17.96
CA PRO A 167 5.73 4.50 -17.15
C PRO A 167 5.70 5.63 -16.12
N ALA A 168 6.05 5.30 -14.89
CA ALA A 168 6.17 6.22 -13.77
C ALA A 168 7.53 6.06 -13.09
N VAL A 169 8.03 7.18 -12.59
CA VAL A 169 9.14 7.23 -11.64
C VAL A 169 8.53 7.40 -10.26
N GLU A 170 8.84 6.47 -9.37
CA GLU A 170 8.47 6.48 -7.96
C GLU A 170 9.73 6.57 -7.10
N MET A 171 9.75 7.50 -6.15
CA MET A 171 10.92 7.73 -5.30
C MET A 171 10.49 8.11 -3.89
N ALA A 172 10.93 7.32 -2.91
CA ALA A 172 10.86 7.71 -1.51
C ALA A 172 11.88 8.82 -1.25
N LEU A 173 11.46 9.96 -0.71
CA LEU A 173 12.34 11.11 -0.51
C LEU A 173 12.91 11.15 0.91
N TRP A 174 12.02 11.08 1.89
CA TRP A 174 12.32 11.02 3.33
C TRP A 174 11.17 10.28 4.02
N LYS A 175 11.20 10.19 5.36
CA LYS A 175 10.18 9.47 6.13
C LYS A 175 8.76 9.94 5.76
N GLY A 176 7.96 9.03 5.22
CA GLY A 176 6.58 9.23 4.77
C GLY A 176 6.44 10.01 3.46
N ALA A 177 7.51 10.49 2.85
CA ALA A 177 7.44 11.26 1.61
C ALA A 177 7.72 10.43 0.36
N GLU A 178 6.83 10.53 -0.62
CA GLU A 178 6.86 9.80 -1.89
C GLU A 178 6.61 10.78 -3.04
N LEU A 179 7.51 10.77 -4.02
CA LEU A 179 7.33 11.45 -5.30
C LEU A 179 6.94 10.41 -6.36
N THR A 180 5.87 10.70 -7.10
CA THR A 180 5.45 9.93 -8.27
C THR A 180 5.35 10.85 -9.47
N ALA A 181 5.95 10.47 -10.60
CA ALA A 181 5.84 11.19 -11.87
C ALA A 181 5.60 10.22 -13.02
N GLN A 182 4.42 10.29 -13.63
CA GLN A 182 3.96 9.39 -14.66
C GLN A 182 3.78 10.11 -16.01
N VAL A 183 4.14 9.42 -17.10
CA VAL A 183 3.86 9.85 -18.47
C VAL A 183 3.02 8.78 -19.13
N VAL A 184 1.89 9.16 -19.72
CA VAL A 184 0.92 8.25 -20.33
C VAL A 184 1.15 8.21 -21.85
N PHE A 185 1.47 7.02 -22.36
CA PHE A 185 1.62 6.73 -23.79
C PHE A 185 0.36 6.00 -24.28
N PRO A 186 -0.44 6.61 -25.17
CA PRO A 186 -1.58 5.94 -25.75
C PRO A 186 -1.13 4.85 -26.73
N VAL A 187 -1.62 3.63 -26.56
CA VAL A 187 -1.30 2.48 -27.42
C VAL A 187 -2.44 2.23 -28.41
N ALA A 188 -3.68 2.19 -27.92
CA ALA A 188 -4.85 1.99 -28.75
C ALA A 188 -6.05 2.71 -28.15
N THR A 189 -6.79 3.47 -28.94
CA THR A 189 -8.01 4.13 -28.48
C THR A 189 -8.93 4.48 -29.63
N ASN A 190 -10.23 4.45 -29.37
CA ASN A 190 -11.25 4.96 -30.27
C ASN A 190 -11.75 6.37 -29.89
N LEU A 191 -11.19 6.96 -28.82
CA LEU A 191 -11.44 8.32 -28.34
C LEU A 191 -10.62 9.37 -29.12
N LYS A 192 -11.04 10.64 -29.03
CA LYS A 192 -10.39 11.79 -29.69
C LYS A 192 -9.68 12.70 -28.68
N GLY A 193 -8.93 13.69 -29.18
CA GLY A 193 -8.23 14.70 -28.38
C GLY A 193 -7.09 14.12 -27.55
N GLN A 194 -7.01 14.50 -26.27
CA GLN A 194 -5.94 14.13 -25.34
C GLN A 194 -5.63 12.62 -25.29
N TYR A 195 -6.62 11.76 -25.56
CA TYR A 195 -6.45 10.31 -25.49
C TYR A 195 -5.55 9.75 -26.59
N LYS A 196 -5.29 10.49 -27.67
CA LYS A 196 -4.35 10.11 -28.74
C LYS A 196 -2.96 10.72 -28.58
N LYS A 197 -2.74 11.54 -27.56
CA LYS A 197 -1.47 12.25 -27.31
C LYS A 197 -0.74 11.67 -26.11
N ILE A 198 0.60 11.72 -26.15
CA ILE A 198 1.43 11.53 -24.97
C ILE A 198 1.12 12.68 -24.01
N ARG A 199 0.82 12.35 -22.75
CA ARG A 199 0.35 13.33 -21.77
C ARG A 199 0.88 13.02 -20.37
N PRO A 200 0.97 14.01 -19.47
CA PRO A 200 1.26 13.74 -18.07
C PRO A 200 0.14 12.87 -17.46
N GLY A 201 0.54 11.87 -16.68
CA GLY A 201 -0.35 11.09 -15.83
C GLY A 201 -0.40 11.69 -14.42
N VAL A 202 -0.35 10.82 -13.41
CA VAL A 202 -0.19 11.28 -12.01
C VAL A 202 1.21 11.87 -11.82
N ILE A 203 1.29 13.11 -11.37
CA ILE A 203 2.52 13.78 -10.93
C ILE A 203 2.23 14.35 -9.55
N ALA A 204 2.65 13.65 -8.50
CA ALA A 204 2.24 13.95 -7.13
C ALA A 204 3.40 13.84 -6.15
N LEU A 205 3.42 14.75 -5.19
CA LEU A 205 4.19 14.62 -3.96
C LEU A 205 3.21 14.30 -2.83
N SER A 206 3.48 13.22 -2.11
CA SER A 206 2.69 12.86 -0.92
C SER A 206 3.55 12.75 0.33
N GLN A 207 2.96 13.07 1.47
CA GLN A 207 3.54 12.95 2.80
C GLN A 207 2.55 12.20 3.70
N GLU A 208 3.00 11.08 4.24
CA GLU A 208 2.28 10.25 5.20
C GLU A 208 2.83 10.46 6.61
N PHE A 209 1.94 10.37 7.59
CA PHE A 209 2.20 10.60 9.01
C PHE A 209 1.55 9.49 9.82
N CYS A 210 2.24 9.01 10.86
CA CYS A 210 1.67 8.14 11.88
C CYS A 210 1.61 8.91 13.20
N PHE A 211 0.41 9.03 13.76
CA PHE A 211 0.14 9.78 15.00
C PHE A 211 0.07 8.87 16.23
N GLY A 212 0.29 7.56 16.06
CA GLY A 212 0.11 6.53 17.09
C GLY A 212 -1.36 6.16 17.30
N LYS A 213 -1.61 5.17 18.16
CA LYS A 213 -2.95 4.69 18.54
C LYS A 213 -3.86 4.38 17.34
N GLY A 214 -3.27 3.89 16.25
CA GLY A 214 -3.99 3.50 15.03
C GLY A 214 -4.35 4.64 14.06
N PHE A 215 -3.93 5.89 14.32
CA PHE A 215 -4.17 7.02 13.42
C PHE A 215 -3.04 7.20 12.38
N LEU A 216 -3.44 7.25 11.11
CA LEU A 216 -2.60 7.61 9.98
C LEU A 216 -3.18 8.80 9.24
N GLY A 217 -2.32 9.73 8.83
CA GLY A 217 -2.71 10.84 7.95
C GLY A 217 -1.86 10.85 6.69
N ARG A 218 -2.42 11.34 5.59
CA ARG A 218 -1.71 11.53 4.34
C ARG A 218 -2.15 12.81 3.66
N VAL A 219 -1.19 13.60 3.19
CA VAL A 219 -1.43 14.79 2.37
C VAL A 219 -0.74 14.59 1.04
N THR A 220 -1.45 14.87 -0.06
CA THR A 220 -0.92 14.73 -1.42
C THR A 220 -1.24 15.97 -2.23
N ALA A 221 -0.27 16.48 -2.98
CA ALA A 221 -0.44 17.62 -3.88
C ALA A 221 0.18 17.34 -5.25
N GLY A 222 -0.47 17.79 -6.31
CA GLY A 222 0.03 17.63 -7.67
C GLY A 222 -1.06 17.50 -8.72
N ASN A 223 -0.72 16.81 -9.81
CA ASN A 223 -1.62 16.43 -10.90
C ASN A 223 -2.06 14.97 -10.71
N PHE A 224 -3.35 14.73 -10.84
CA PHE A 224 -4.05 13.50 -10.51
C PHE A 224 -4.81 12.97 -11.73
N THR A 225 -5.39 11.77 -11.61
CA THR A 225 -6.25 11.25 -12.68
C THR A 225 -7.49 12.14 -12.88
N ASN A 226 -8.22 11.88 -13.95
CA ASN A 226 -9.41 12.67 -14.31
C ASN A 226 -9.10 14.17 -14.50
N ASN A 227 -7.85 14.48 -14.91
CA ASN A 227 -7.37 15.81 -15.25
C ASN A 227 -7.53 16.81 -14.10
N ARG A 228 -7.14 16.40 -12.88
CA ARG A 228 -7.28 17.23 -11.68
C ARG A 228 -5.93 17.65 -11.14
N MET A 229 -5.79 18.93 -10.85
CA MET A 229 -4.62 19.47 -10.16
C MET A 229 -5.05 20.10 -8.85
N GLY A 230 -4.36 19.80 -7.76
CA GLY A 230 -4.67 20.38 -6.46
C GLY A 230 -4.07 19.59 -5.31
N ALA A 231 -4.80 19.56 -4.20
CA ALA A 231 -4.37 18.86 -2.99
C ALA A 231 -5.49 18.00 -2.40
N GLN A 232 -5.10 16.93 -1.71
CA GLN A 232 -5.98 16.05 -0.96
C GLN A 232 -5.35 15.72 0.40
N ALA A 233 -6.17 15.72 1.44
CA ALA A 233 -5.82 15.20 2.75
C ALA A 233 -6.70 13.98 3.06
N GLU A 234 -6.10 12.98 3.70
CA GLU A 234 -6.74 11.77 4.19
C GLU A 234 -6.34 11.55 5.66
N MET A 235 -7.29 11.11 6.47
CA MET A 235 -7.06 10.62 7.83
C MET A 235 -7.74 9.25 7.95
N LYS A 236 -7.05 8.29 8.55
CA LYS A 236 -7.54 6.94 8.81
C LYS A 236 -7.32 6.59 10.26
N TYR A 237 -8.27 5.86 10.83
CA TYR A 237 -8.19 5.23 12.13
C TYR A 237 -8.40 3.73 11.97
N ARG A 238 -7.50 2.92 12.51
CA ARG A 238 -7.59 1.46 12.48
C ARG A 238 -7.60 0.90 13.90
N THR A 239 -8.56 0.04 14.18
CA THR A 239 -8.59 -0.75 15.42
C THR A 239 -7.38 -1.67 15.50
N ALA A 240 -6.84 -1.95 16.70
CA ALA A 240 -5.60 -2.75 16.83
C ALA A 240 -5.68 -4.14 16.16
N ASN A 241 -6.85 -4.79 16.20
CA ASN A 241 -7.11 -6.08 15.53
C ASN A 241 -7.38 -5.98 14.02
N GLY A 242 -7.44 -4.75 13.50
CA GLY A 242 -7.67 -4.40 12.11
C GLY A 242 -9.07 -4.68 11.56
N ARG A 243 -10.05 -5.09 12.37
CA ARG A 243 -11.38 -5.45 11.87
C ARG A 243 -12.19 -4.25 11.41
N LEU A 244 -11.99 -3.10 12.05
CA LEU A 244 -12.66 -1.84 11.71
C LEU A 244 -11.62 -0.79 11.33
N GLU A 245 -11.85 -0.15 10.18
CA GLU A 245 -11.16 1.06 9.73
C GLU A 245 -12.19 2.17 9.49
N LEU A 246 -11.87 3.38 9.94
CA LEU A 246 -12.64 4.60 9.68
C LEU A 246 -11.74 5.58 8.94
N GLY A 247 -12.27 6.23 7.91
CA GLY A 247 -11.51 7.15 7.08
C GLY A 247 -12.26 8.44 6.81
N ALA A 248 -11.52 9.53 6.65
CA ALA A 248 -12.03 10.80 6.15
C ALA A 248 -11.07 11.32 5.09
N VAL A 249 -11.63 11.82 3.99
CA VAL A 249 -10.89 12.39 2.87
C VAL A 249 -11.48 13.74 2.51
N ALA A 250 -10.64 14.73 2.24
CA ALA A 250 -11.04 16.01 1.70
C ALA A 250 -10.06 16.45 0.61
N GLY A 251 -10.59 16.91 -0.52
CA GLY A 251 -9.81 17.34 -1.68
C GLY A 251 -10.28 18.68 -2.21
N ALA A 252 -9.33 19.44 -2.73
CA ALA A 252 -9.54 20.74 -3.37
C ALA A 252 -8.76 20.75 -4.68
N THR A 253 -9.47 20.73 -5.81
CA THR A 253 -8.87 20.56 -7.13
C THR A 253 -9.44 21.52 -8.17
N VAL A 254 -8.61 21.86 -9.15
CA VAL A 254 -8.99 22.53 -10.40
C VAL A 254 -8.79 21.57 -11.56
N GLN A 255 -9.42 21.87 -12.69
CA GLN A 255 -9.23 21.10 -13.91
C GLN A 255 -7.91 21.48 -14.59
N SER A 256 -7.15 20.47 -15.04
CA SER A 256 -5.82 20.58 -15.65
C SER A 256 -5.76 19.66 -16.87
N VAL A 257 -5.89 20.22 -18.07
CA VAL A 257 -6.08 19.46 -19.33
C VAL A 257 -5.10 19.91 -20.39
N LEU A 258 -4.58 18.96 -21.18
CA LEU A 258 -3.85 19.27 -22.41
C LEU A 258 -4.87 19.46 -23.54
N THR A 259 -5.00 20.69 -24.05
CA THR A 259 -5.93 21.02 -25.13
C THR A 259 -5.31 20.78 -26.51
N ASP A 260 -6.13 20.72 -27.55
CA ASP A 260 -5.65 20.40 -28.89
C ASP A 260 -4.87 21.55 -29.54
N ASP A 261 -5.24 22.80 -29.26
CA ASP A 261 -4.75 23.99 -29.96
C ASP A 261 -4.02 25.02 -29.08
N GLU A 262 -4.22 25.03 -27.74
CA GLU A 262 -3.75 26.11 -26.84
C GLU A 262 -2.74 25.67 -25.75
N GLY A 263 -2.29 24.41 -25.79
CA GLY A 263 -1.35 23.89 -24.79
C GLY A 263 -2.03 23.48 -23.47
N TRP A 264 -1.33 23.64 -22.34
CA TRP A 264 -1.80 23.18 -21.02
C TRP A 264 -2.77 24.20 -20.40
N TYR A 265 -4.04 23.82 -20.32
CA TYR A 265 -5.11 24.63 -19.73
C TYR A 265 -5.35 24.28 -18.26
N ILE A 266 -5.38 25.30 -17.40
CA ILE A 266 -5.74 25.19 -15.98
C ILE A 266 -6.97 26.06 -15.71
N SER A 267 -8.02 25.45 -15.19
CA SER A 267 -9.26 26.14 -14.85
C SER A 267 -9.13 26.98 -13.57
N ARG A 268 -9.92 28.06 -13.47
CA ARG A 268 -10.09 28.85 -12.25
C ARG A 268 -11.18 28.30 -11.31
N LYS A 269 -12.01 27.37 -11.78
CA LYS A 269 -13.14 26.83 -10.99
C LYS A 269 -12.64 25.77 -10.02
N LEU A 270 -12.50 26.16 -8.76
CA LEU A 270 -12.20 25.23 -7.66
C LEU A 270 -13.36 24.27 -7.44
N ARG A 271 -13.03 22.99 -7.26
CA ARG A 271 -13.96 21.94 -6.86
C ARG A 271 -13.48 21.30 -5.57
N MET A 272 -14.44 21.03 -4.69
CA MET A 272 -14.17 20.39 -3.40
C MET A 272 -14.92 19.07 -3.35
N ASN A 273 -14.20 18.01 -2.97
CA ASN A 273 -14.75 16.69 -2.71
C ASN A 273 -14.42 16.29 -1.28
N ALA A 274 -15.31 15.52 -0.67
CA ALA A 274 -15.11 15.02 0.68
C ALA A 274 -15.77 13.65 0.81
N ALA A 275 -15.20 12.77 1.63
CA ALA A 275 -15.79 11.47 1.89
C ALA A 275 -15.51 11.02 3.33
N LEU A 276 -16.50 10.38 3.94
CA LEU A 276 -16.35 9.54 5.13
C LEU A 276 -16.41 8.09 4.69
N LYS A 277 -15.51 7.27 5.22
CA LYS A 277 -15.35 5.85 4.89
C LYS A 277 -15.42 5.02 6.16
N ALA A 278 -16.06 3.86 6.09
CA ALA A 278 -16.03 2.84 7.12
C ALA A 278 -15.82 1.48 6.45
N SER A 279 -14.90 0.69 6.98
CA SER A 279 -14.52 -0.59 6.41
C SER A 279 -14.49 -1.67 7.49
N VAL A 280 -15.06 -2.83 7.19
CA VAL A 280 -15.08 -4.00 8.08
C VAL A 280 -14.52 -5.22 7.36
N TYR A 281 -13.60 -5.94 8.01
CA TYR A 281 -13.03 -7.18 7.49
C TYR A 281 -13.56 -8.43 8.20
N GLU A 282 -14.18 -9.34 7.45
CA GLU A 282 -14.64 -10.65 7.90
C GLU A 282 -13.62 -11.75 7.49
N PRO A 283 -12.78 -12.22 8.43
CA PRO A 283 -11.67 -13.11 8.13
C PRO A 283 -12.10 -14.52 7.71
N ARG A 284 -13.28 -15.02 8.11
CA ARG A 284 -13.72 -16.39 7.78
C ARG A 284 -13.81 -16.63 6.27
N PHE A 285 -14.15 -15.59 5.52
CA PHE A 285 -14.34 -15.65 4.07
C PHE A 285 -13.35 -14.78 3.30
N ASN A 286 -12.46 -14.07 3.99
CA ASN A 286 -11.60 -13.01 3.47
C ASN A 286 -12.41 -11.94 2.70
N LEU A 287 -13.47 -11.46 3.34
CA LEU A 287 -14.37 -10.44 2.80
C LEU A 287 -14.12 -9.10 3.47
N GLN A 288 -14.04 -8.05 2.68
CA GLN A 288 -14.03 -6.66 3.11
C GLN A 288 -15.33 -5.99 2.67
N PHE A 289 -15.99 -5.34 3.61
CA PHE A 289 -17.15 -4.48 3.36
C PHE A 289 -16.72 -3.03 3.53
N ASP A 290 -16.93 -2.20 2.53
CA ASP A 290 -16.66 -0.77 2.62
C ASP A 290 -17.95 0.01 2.43
N LEU A 291 -18.12 1.07 3.21
CA LEU A 291 -19.20 2.03 3.09
C LEU A 291 -18.58 3.43 2.99
N GLN A 292 -18.97 4.19 1.98
CA GLN A 292 -18.50 5.53 1.72
C GLN A 292 -19.69 6.46 1.57
N ALA A 293 -19.73 7.53 2.36
CA ALA A 293 -20.62 8.67 2.14
C ALA A 293 -19.79 9.85 1.64
N ALA A 294 -20.11 10.39 0.47
CA ALA A 294 -19.25 11.36 -0.20
C ALA A 294 -20.01 12.49 -0.90
N ARG A 295 -19.33 13.64 -0.98
CA ARG A 295 -19.53 14.64 -2.02
C ARG A 295 -18.51 14.36 -3.12
N TYR A 296 -18.98 13.97 -4.29
CA TYR A 296 -18.17 13.59 -5.43
C TYR A 296 -17.66 14.80 -6.21
N LEU A 297 -16.84 14.54 -7.22
CA LEU A 297 -16.09 15.55 -7.96
C LEU A 297 -16.96 16.55 -8.71
N TYR A 298 -18.18 16.18 -9.09
CA TYR A 298 -19.10 17.05 -9.84
C TYR A 298 -20.14 17.73 -8.93
N GLY A 299 -20.07 17.49 -7.63
CA GLY A 299 -20.85 18.18 -6.61
C GLY A 299 -22.02 17.37 -6.07
N ASP A 300 -22.29 16.21 -6.67
CA ASP A 300 -23.30 15.24 -6.26
C ASP A 300 -22.96 14.58 -4.93
N TYR A 301 -24.00 14.25 -4.16
CA TYR A 301 -23.87 13.59 -2.86
C TYR A 301 -24.43 12.18 -2.94
N GLY A 302 -23.67 11.23 -2.42
CA GLY A 302 -24.10 9.85 -2.47
C GLY A 302 -23.40 8.93 -1.49
N VAL A 303 -23.90 7.71 -1.47
CA VAL A 303 -23.38 6.61 -0.68
C VAL A 303 -22.98 5.49 -1.62
N ARG A 304 -21.81 4.90 -1.39
CA ARG A 304 -21.30 3.73 -2.10
C ARG A 304 -20.99 2.63 -1.09
N GLY A 305 -21.42 1.41 -1.40
CA GLY A 305 -21.10 0.20 -0.65
C GLY A 305 -20.36 -0.79 -1.53
N ASP A 306 -19.28 -1.38 -1.03
CA ASP A 306 -18.50 -2.40 -1.72
C ASP A 306 -18.45 -3.69 -0.89
N CYS A 307 -18.54 -4.84 -1.55
CA CYS A 307 -18.24 -6.15 -1.00
C CYS A 307 -17.09 -6.77 -1.82
N THR A 308 -15.92 -6.90 -1.19
CA THR A 308 -14.69 -7.31 -1.84
C THR A 308 -14.17 -8.60 -1.22
N ARG A 309 -13.84 -9.59 -2.05
CA ARG A 309 -13.21 -10.85 -1.62
C ARG A 309 -11.76 -10.91 -2.06
N HIS A 310 -10.89 -11.32 -1.13
CA HIS A 310 -9.47 -11.52 -1.38
C HIS A 310 -9.12 -13.01 -1.47
N PHE A 311 -8.45 -13.39 -2.56
CA PHE A 311 -7.95 -14.73 -2.88
C PHE A 311 -6.43 -14.69 -2.99
N GLY A 312 -5.77 -14.28 -1.91
CA GLY A 312 -4.34 -14.00 -1.88
C GLY A 312 -4.10 -12.77 -2.73
N GLU A 313 -3.21 -12.87 -3.71
CA GLU A 313 -2.89 -11.76 -4.61
C GLU A 313 -4.04 -11.34 -5.56
N TYR A 314 -5.13 -12.12 -5.65
CA TYR A 314 -6.29 -11.76 -6.48
C TYR A 314 -7.38 -11.13 -5.62
N THR A 315 -8.02 -10.08 -6.12
CA THR A 315 -9.16 -9.45 -5.46
C THR A 315 -10.30 -9.27 -6.46
N ILE A 316 -11.52 -9.59 -6.04
CA ILE A 316 -12.75 -9.42 -6.83
C ILE A 316 -13.81 -8.83 -5.91
N GLY A 317 -14.54 -7.83 -6.34
CA GLY A 317 -15.64 -7.26 -5.58
C GLY A 317 -16.74 -6.71 -6.44
N VAL A 318 -17.87 -6.45 -5.80
CA VAL A 318 -19.03 -5.78 -6.37
C VAL A 318 -19.32 -4.53 -5.55
N TYR A 319 -19.89 -3.53 -6.20
CA TYR A 319 -20.31 -2.31 -5.53
C TYR A 319 -21.69 -1.87 -6.00
N GLY A 320 -22.38 -1.17 -5.12
CA GLY A 320 -23.61 -0.44 -5.42
C GLY A 320 -23.49 0.97 -4.87
N MET A 321 -24.09 1.93 -5.56
CA MET A 321 -24.08 3.32 -5.13
C MET A 321 -25.37 4.03 -5.46
N TYR A 322 -25.70 5.00 -4.63
CA TYR A 322 -26.83 5.90 -4.80
C TYR A 322 -26.32 7.33 -4.69
N THR A 323 -26.55 8.16 -5.71
CA THR A 323 -26.07 9.54 -5.75
C THR A 323 -27.12 10.45 -6.39
N ASP A 324 -27.52 11.52 -5.69
CA ASP A 324 -28.50 12.52 -6.13
C ASP A 324 -29.77 11.97 -6.82
N GLY A 325 -30.24 10.78 -6.44
CA GLY A 325 -31.45 10.13 -6.98
C GLY A 325 -31.20 9.04 -8.02
N GLU A 326 -29.97 8.85 -8.47
CA GLU A 326 -29.57 7.80 -9.41
C GLU A 326 -28.92 6.60 -8.68
N ILE A 327 -29.09 5.40 -9.23
CA ILE A 327 -28.53 4.16 -8.69
C ILE A 327 -27.60 3.54 -9.72
N ASN A 328 -26.32 3.40 -9.35
CA ASN A 328 -25.36 2.69 -10.17
C ASN A 328 -24.76 1.52 -9.38
N GLY A 329 -24.13 0.60 -10.08
CA GLY A 329 -23.43 -0.52 -9.49
C GLY A 329 -22.44 -1.10 -10.47
N GLY A 330 -21.67 -2.06 -10.02
CA GLY A 330 -20.62 -2.60 -10.85
C GLY A 330 -19.77 -3.62 -10.12
N PHE A 331 -18.63 -3.92 -10.73
CA PHE A 331 -17.65 -4.82 -10.16
C PHE A 331 -16.25 -4.28 -10.37
N HIS A 332 -15.35 -4.69 -9.50
CA HIS A 332 -13.94 -4.37 -9.59
C HIS A 332 -13.11 -5.62 -9.35
N PHE A 333 -11.92 -5.63 -9.92
CA PHE A 333 -10.95 -6.68 -9.66
C PHE A 333 -9.54 -6.12 -9.67
N ALA A 334 -8.65 -6.84 -9.00
CA ALA A 334 -7.21 -6.63 -9.09
C ALA A 334 -6.54 -8.00 -9.26
N ILE A 335 -5.73 -8.11 -10.32
CA ILE A 335 -5.06 -9.32 -10.73
C ILE A 335 -3.55 -9.07 -10.66
N PRO A 336 -2.75 -9.98 -10.08
CA PRO A 336 -1.31 -9.82 -10.05
C PRO A 336 -0.74 -9.97 -11.46
N LEU A 337 0.11 -9.04 -11.87
CA LEU A 337 0.88 -9.18 -13.10
C LEU A 337 2.03 -10.20 -12.90
N PRO A 338 2.78 -10.66 -13.90
CA PRO A 338 3.94 -11.54 -13.69
C PRO A 338 5.04 -10.96 -12.77
N GLY A 339 5.95 -11.79 -12.25
CA GLY A 339 7.10 -11.33 -11.46
C GLY A 339 6.80 -11.05 -9.97
N LYS A 340 7.26 -11.94 -9.09
CA LYS A 340 6.99 -11.89 -7.64
C LYS A 340 8.08 -11.22 -6.81
N LYS A 341 9.24 -11.00 -7.40
CA LYS A 341 10.43 -10.46 -6.74
C LYS A 341 11.13 -9.53 -7.70
N TRP A 342 11.41 -8.32 -7.23
CA TRP A 342 12.14 -7.31 -7.98
C TRP A 342 13.28 -6.78 -7.11
N SER A 343 14.51 -7.15 -7.42
CA SER A 343 15.67 -6.63 -6.68
C SER A 343 16.14 -5.31 -7.28
N ARG A 344 16.65 -4.42 -6.43
CA ARG A 344 17.16 -3.12 -6.84
C ARG A 344 18.66 -3.21 -7.09
N ASN A 345 19.12 -2.56 -8.16
CA ASN A 345 20.54 -2.50 -8.51
C ASN A 345 21.03 -1.06 -8.30
N ARG A 346 22.00 -0.87 -7.39
CA ARG A 346 22.60 0.46 -7.10
C ARG A 346 21.56 1.58 -6.89
N GLY A 347 20.47 1.28 -6.20
CA GLY A 347 19.42 2.26 -5.89
C GLY A 347 18.36 2.47 -6.97
N VAL A 348 18.47 1.83 -8.14
CA VAL A 348 17.47 1.90 -9.22
C VAL A 348 16.90 0.53 -9.54
N ARG A 349 15.61 0.49 -9.85
CA ARG A 349 14.91 -0.74 -10.26
C ARG A 349 13.89 -0.45 -11.34
N VAL A 350 13.87 -1.30 -12.36
CA VAL A 350 12.83 -1.28 -13.38
C VAL A 350 11.91 -2.48 -13.14
N ARG A 351 10.61 -2.23 -13.06
CA ARG A 351 9.58 -3.25 -12.86
C ARG A 351 8.29 -2.88 -13.58
N GLN A 352 7.39 -3.84 -13.70
CA GLN A 352 6.00 -3.54 -14.02
C GLN A 352 5.20 -3.28 -12.73
N ALA A 353 3.99 -2.75 -12.88
CA ALA A 353 3.04 -2.66 -11.78
C ALA A 353 2.82 -4.03 -11.13
N ASP A 354 2.57 -4.06 -9.82
CA ASP A 354 2.34 -5.32 -9.11
C ASP A 354 0.99 -5.94 -9.48
N TYR A 355 -0.02 -5.07 -9.67
CA TYR A 355 -1.38 -5.47 -9.99
C TYR A 355 -1.92 -4.67 -11.16
N PHE A 356 -2.71 -5.34 -11.98
CA PHE A 356 -3.66 -4.69 -12.87
C PHE A 356 -5.01 -4.62 -12.17
N ALA A 357 -5.54 -3.42 -11.99
CA ALA A 357 -6.84 -3.20 -11.37
C ALA A 357 -7.79 -2.49 -12.33
N MET A 358 -9.05 -2.90 -12.31
CA MET A 358 -10.11 -2.33 -13.13
C MET A 358 -11.41 -2.29 -12.34
N GLU A 359 -12.18 -1.23 -12.56
CA GLU A 359 -13.54 -1.08 -12.09
C GLU A 359 -14.45 -0.91 -13.32
N TYR A 360 -15.53 -1.67 -13.35
CA TYR A 360 -16.55 -1.60 -14.38
C TYR A 360 -17.85 -1.09 -13.75
N SER A 361 -18.46 -0.08 -14.37
CA SER A 361 -19.73 0.51 -13.97
C SER A 361 -20.85 0.09 -14.93
N MET A 362 -22.01 -0.28 -14.39
CA MET A 362 -23.17 -0.77 -15.14
C MET A 362 -23.97 0.36 -15.79
N GLU A 363 -24.21 1.46 -15.08
CA GLU A 363 -24.97 2.59 -15.61
C GLU A 363 -24.02 3.62 -16.22
N SER A 364 -24.06 3.68 -17.54
CA SER A 364 -23.19 4.50 -18.38
C SER A 364 -24.00 5.46 -19.26
N TRP A 365 -25.25 5.74 -18.87
CA TRP A 365 -26.25 6.48 -19.65
C TRP A 365 -27.16 7.35 -18.78
N GLY A 366 -27.93 8.24 -19.42
CA GLY A 366 -28.89 9.10 -18.73
C GLY A 366 -28.24 10.15 -17.84
N ARG A 367 -29.01 10.66 -16.88
CA ARG A 367 -28.57 11.75 -15.99
C ARG A 367 -27.27 11.42 -15.24
N TYR A 368 -27.10 10.16 -14.84
CA TYR A 368 -25.88 9.69 -14.17
C TYR A 368 -24.63 9.95 -15.01
N ALA A 369 -24.63 9.55 -16.28
CA ALA A 369 -23.49 9.69 -17.17
C ALA A 369 -23.29 11.14 -17.66
N ASP A 370 -24.39 11.83 -17.97
CA ASP A 370 -24.34 13.20 -18.50
C ASP A 370 -23.79 14.19 -17.47
N GLU A 371 -24.20 14.04 -16.20
CA GLU A 371 -23.75 14.89 -15.10
C GLU A 371 -22.46 14.39 -14.44
N LYS A 372 -21.93 13.25 -14.88
CA LYS A 372 -20.69 12.62 -14.36
C LYS A 372 -20.78 12.34 -12.85
N MET A 373 -21.91 11.78 -12.45
CA MET A 373 -22.19 11.45 -11.05
C MET A 373 -21.27 10.35 -10.55
N GLY A 374 -20.98 10.36 -9.25
CA GLY A 374 -20.13 9.36 -8.61
C GLY A 374 -18.65 9.43 -8.96
N GLU A 375 -18.26 10.38 -9.80
CA GLU A 375 -16.89 10.49 -10.30
C GLU A 375 -15.90 10.93 -9.22
N THR A 376 -14.74 10.30 -9.24
CA THR A 376 -13.63 10.58 -8.32
C THR A 376 -12.33 10.76 -9.12
N TYR A 377 -11.23 10.93 -8.41
CA TYR A 377 -9.89 10.90 -8.98
C TYR A 377 -8.97 10.12 -8.03
N ARG A 378 -7.89 9.57 -8.58
CA ARG A 378 -6.85 8.86 -7.85
C ARG A 378 -5.62 9.73 -7.72
N THR A 379 -4.96 9.64 -6.56
CA THR A 379 -3.72 10.39 -6.29
C THR A 379 -2.46 9.56 -6.46
N ARG A 380 -2.61 8.25 -6.70
CA ARG A 380 -1.52 7.33 -7.08
C ARG A 380 -1.90 6.51 -8.33
N PRO A 381 -0.93 6.13 -9.18
CA PRO A 381 -1.17 5.22 -10.31
C PRO A 381 -1.64 3.82 -9.89
N ASP A 382 -1.14 3.32 -8.76
CA ASP A 382 -1.35 1.97 -8.26
C ASP A 382 -2.44 1.87 -7.18
N GLU A 383 -3.25 2.92 -6.99
CA GLU A 383 -4.32 2.93 -5.98
C GLU A 383 -5.34 1.82 -6.29
N ASN A 384 -5.25 0.72 -5.54
CA ASN A 384 -6.06 -0.47 -5.70
C ASN A 384 -6.28 -1.19 -4.35
N ARG A 385 -7.18 -2.20 -4.34
CA ARG A 385 -7.61 -2.92 -3.13
C ARG A 385 -6.74 -4.13 -2.75
N SER A 386 -5.61 -4.37 -3.44
CA SER A 386 -4.69 -5.50 -3.19
C SER A 386 -3.29 -5.06 -2.81
N ASN A 387 -2.82 -3.94 -3.36
CA ASN A 387 -1.53 -3.39 -3.01
C ASN A 387 -1.57 -2.77 -1.61
N ARG A 388 -0.47 -2.91 -0.86
CA ARG A 388 -0.33 -2.35 0.50
C ARG A 388 -1.48 -2.75 1.45
N PHE A 389 -2.06 -3.94 1.25
CA PHE A 389 -3.13 -4.49 2.09
C PHE A 389 -2.57 -5.16 3.34
N PHE A 390 -2.39 -4.37 4.40
CA PHE A 390 -1.79 -4.80 5.68
C PHE A 390 -2.81 -5.35 6.68
N GLN A 391 -3.78 -6.18 6.28
CA GLN A 391 -4.77 -6.72 7.21
C GLN A 391 -4.19 -7.92 8.01
N PRO A 392 -4.07 -7.84 9.36
CA PRO A 392 -3.56 -8.91 10.23
C PRO A 392 -4.04 -10.34 9.91
N GLU A 393 -5.34 -10.58 9.91
CA GLU A 393 -5.92 -11.92 9.72
C GLU A 393 -5.78 -12.41 8.28
N TYR A 394 -5.81 -11.49 7.31
CA TYR A 394 -5.50 -11.79 5.91
C TYR A 394 -4.05 -12.30 5.78
N ILE A 395 -3.09 -11.58 6.35
CA ILE A 395 -1.67 -11.94 6.32
C ILE A 395 -1.47 -13.31 6.97
N ARG A 396 -2.01 -13.51 8.18
CA ARG A 396 -1.92 -14.79 8.89
C ARG A 396 -2.50 -15.94 8.06
N TYR A 397 -3.70 -15.76 7.52
CA TYR A 397 -4.39 -16.80 6.75
C TYR A 397 -3.57 -17.24 5.53
N PHE A 398 -3.04 -16.29 4.75
CA PHE A 398 -2.29 -16.61 3.53
C PHE A 398 -0.89 -17.15 3.81
N LEU A 399 -0.25 -16.74 4.90
CA LEU A 399 1.00 -17.35 5.38
C LEU A 399 0.81 -18.82 5.75
N ILE A 400 -0.22 -19.14 6.55
CA ILE A 400 -0.55 -20.53 6.91
C ILE A 400 -0.91 -21.34 5.65
N LYS A 401 -1.68 -20.75 4.74
CA LYS A 401 -2.08 -21.42 3.50
C LYS A 401 -0.89 -21.72 2.59
N GLU A 402 0.08 -20.83 2.47
CA GLU A 402 1.30 -21.08 1.69
C GLU A 402 2.24 -22.07 2.37
N ALA A 403 2.33 -22.08 3.71
CA ALA A 403 3.13 -23.04 4.46
C ALA A 403 2.65 -24.51 4.32
N ASN A 404 1.36 -24.71 4.01
CA ASN A 404 0.76 -26.05 3.85
C ASN A 404 0.72 -26.53 2.38
N LYS A 405 1.24 -25.75 1.43
CA LYS A 405 1.41 -26.18 0.03
C LYS A 405 2.73 -26.92 -0.11
#